data_AF-A0A2S7XW98-F1
#
_entry.id   AF-A0A2S7XW98-F1
#
_cell.length_a   1.000
_cell.length_b   1.000
_cell.length_c   1.000
_cell.angle_alpha   90.00
_cell.angle_beta   90.00
_cell.angle_gamma   90.00
#
_symmetry.space_group_name_H-M   'P 1'
#
loop_
_entity.id
_entity.type
_entity.pdbx_description
1 polymer ?
#
loop_
_entity_poly.entity_id
_entity_poly.type
_entity_poly.pdbx_seq_one_letter_code
_entity_poly.pdbx_strand_id
1 'polypeptide(L)'
;MHFSKTLFTVAIAATATAAAPLEARDPDWIIQGLSRACDGQDSSCTWKFAINNQLTAPTACTYVVKAAGGKPASRSKGGPVQCGDFRVTSDWSGQFVVGFTTFAVFDTKKNLIAYPAYNDDEIAAGNVPDKPFHVEAPKY
;
A
#
# COMPACT_ATOMS: atom_id res chain seq x y z
N MET A 1 55.36 -13.82 -58.22
CA MET A 1 54.09 -13.98 -57.48
C MET A 1 54.04 -12.88 -56.43
N HIS A 2 53.28 -11.80 -56.68
CA HIS A 2 53.16 -10.65 -55.78
C HIS A 2 52.03 -10.88 -54.77
N PHE A 3 52.35 -10.78 -53.49
CA PHE A 3 51.38 -10.79 -52.39
C PHE A 3 50.71 -9.42 -52.27
N SER A 4 49.38 -9.37 -52.33
CA SER A 4 48.61 -8.21 -51.87
C SER A 4 47.56 -8.70 -50.87
N LYS A 5 47.74 -8.37 -49.60
CA LYS A 5 46.80 -8.65 -48.51
C LYS A 5 46.11 -7.34 -48.15
N THR A 6 44.89 -7.17 -48.63
CA THR A 6 44.01 -6.06 -48.24
C THR A 6 43.44 -6.34 -46.85
N LEU A 7 43.77 -5.50 -45.87
CA LEU A 7 43.17 -5.55 -44.53
C LEU A 7 41.89 -4.70 -44.53
N PHE A 8 40.75 -5.34 -44.29
CA PHE A 8 39.47 -4.68 -44.05
C PHE A 8 39.36 -4.34 -42.55
N THR A 9 39.35 -3.05 -42.22
CA THR A 9 39.12 -2.57 -40.86
C THR A 9 37.63 -2.40 -40.64
N VAL A 10 37.01 -3.24 -39.81
CA VAL A 10 35.61 -3.10 -39.40
C VAL A 10 35.55 -2.18 -38.17
N ALA A 11 34.95 -1.01 -38.33
CA ALA A 11 34.64 -0.11 -37.22
C ALA A 11 33.33 -0.55 -36.55
N ILE A 12 33.40 -0.99 -35.30
CA ILE A 12 32.24 -1.33 -34.48
C ILE A 12 31.76 -0.04 -33.81
N ALA A 13 30.64 0.51 -34.26
CA ALA A 13 29.98 1.61 -33.59
C ALA A 13 29.29 1.09 -32.31
N ALA A 14 29.84 1.43 -31.14
CA ALA A 14 29.21 1.14 -29.87
C ALA A 14 28.07 2.13 -29.62
N THR A 15 26.81 1.67 -29.71
CA THR A 15 25.65 2.43 -29.26
C THR A 15 25.57 2.35 -27.73
N ALA A 16 26.02 3.41 -27.06
CA ALA A 16 25.78 3.57 -25.63
C ALA A 16 24.30 3.91 -25.41
N THR A 17 23.50 2.95 -24.96
CA THR A 17 22.16 3.22 -24.44
C THR A 17 22.31 3.94 -23.11
N ALA A 18 21.98 5.23 -23.08
CA ALA A 18 21.89 5.97 -21.83
C ALA A 18 20.74 5.38 -20.99
N ALA A 19 21.09 4.69 -19.91
CA ALA A 19 20.11 4.28 -18.91
C ALA A 19 19.46 5.53 -18.30
N ALA A 20 18.14 5.57 -18.24
CA ALA A 20 17.43 6.64 -17.55
C ALA A 20 17.88 6.70 -16.07
N PRO A 21 17.99 7.90 -15.47
CA PRO A 21 18.32 8.01 -14.06
C PRO A 21 17.27 7.27 -13.22
N LEU A 22 17.74 6.45 -12.28
CA LEU A 22 16.90 5.85 -11.25
C LEU A 22 16.43 6.97 -10.31
N GLU A 23 15.20 7.44 -10.49
CA GLU A 23 14.53 8.34 -9.56
C GLU A 23 14.48 7.67 -8.17
N ALA A 24 14.87 8.41 -7.13
CA ALA A 24 14.76 7.94 -5.76
C ALA A 24 13.28 7.84 -5.38
N ARG A 25 12.79 6.62 -5.14
CA ARG A 25 11.41 6.36 -4.76
C ARG A 25 11.20 6.60 -3.26
N ASP A 26 10.06 7.18 -2.86
CA ASP A 26 9.66 7.23 -1.45
C ASP A 26 9.63 5.80 -0.86
N PRO A 27 10.04 5.63 0.41
CA PRO A 27 10.01 4.33 1.06
C PRO A 27 8.58 3.80 1.14
N ASP A 28 8.44 2.48 1.10
CA ASP A 28 7.17 1.82 1.38
C ASP A 28 6.67 2.21 2.77
N TRP A 29 5.36 2.38 2.92
CA TRP A 29 4.80 2.70 4.23
C TRP A 29 4.55 1.44 5.03
N ILE A 30 4.93 1.46 6.30
CA ILE A 30 4.69 0.35 7.22
C ILE A 30 3.42 0.66 8.00
N ILE A 31 2.43 -0.23 7.91
CA ILE A 31 1.27 -0.19 8.79
C ILE A 31 1.60 -1.02 10.02
N GLN A 32 1.57 -0.34 11.18
CA GLN A 32 2.07 -0.89 12.43
C GLN A 32 0.95 -1.17 13.43
N GLY A 33 1.06 -2.28 14.14
CA GLY A 33 0.20 -2.63 15.28
C GLY A 33 -1.30 -2.65 14.92
N LEU A 34 -1.63 -3.16 13.74
CA LEU A 34 -3.00 -3.15 13.25
C LEU A 34 -3.90 -4.09 14.07
N SER A 35 -5.05 -3.57 14.49
CA SER A 35 -6.06 -4.33 15.22
C SER A 35 -7.47 -3.90 14.84
N ARG A 36 -8.40 -4.86 14.92
CA ARG A 36 -9.85 -4.65 14.81
C ARG A 36 -10.53 -5.23 16.03
N ALA A 37 -11.31 -4.41 16.73
CA ALA A 37 -12.16 -4.85 17.84
C ALA A 37 -13.62 -4.55 17.52
N CYS A 38 -14.43 -5.59 17.41
CA CYS A 38 -15.87 -5.47 17.16
C CYS A 38 -16.67 -5.70 18.45
N ASP A 39 -17.82 -5.05 18.57
CA ASP A 39 -18.79 -5.40 19.62
C ASP A 39 -19.37 -6.81 19.38
N GLY A 40 -20.04 -7.36 20.40
CA GLY A 40 -20.58 -8.72 20.34
C GLY A 40 -21.69 -8.93 19.30
N GLN A 41 -22.23 -7.86 18.72
CA GLN A 41 -23.26 -7.92 17.67
C GLN A 41 -22.68 -7.65 16.28
N ASP A 42 -21.38 -7.39 16.18
CA ASP A 42 -20.72 -6.91 14.97
C ASP A 42 -21.45 -5.69 14.37
N SER A 43 -21.98 -4.83 15.24
CA SER A 43 -22.68 -3.60 14.86
C SER A 43 -21.71 -2.42 14.73
N SER A 44 -20.56 -2.54 15.38
CA SER A 44 -19.52 -1.54 15.46
C SER A 44 -18.15 -2.21 15.59
N CYS A 45 -17.21 -1.87 14.71
CA CYS A 45 -15.81 -2.30 14.79
C CYS A 45 -14.88 -1.10 14.86
N THR A 46 -13.99 -1.07 15.84
CA THR A 46 -12.93 -0.06 15.97
C THR A 46 -11.65 -0.61 15.35
N TRP A 47 -11.08 0.16 14.42
CA TRP A 47 -9.77 -0.08 13.85
C TRP A 47 -8.73 0.81 14.52
N LYS A 48 -7.54 0.25 14.78
CA LYS A 48 -6.38 0.98 15.27
C LYS A 48 -5.12 0.50 14.57
N PHE A 49 -4.27 1.43 14.15
CA PHE A 49 -2.93 1.18 13.62
C PHE A 49 -2.12 2.49 13.60
N ALA A 50 -0.84 2.43 13.29
CA ALA A 50 -0.03 3.60 12.96
C ALA A 50 0.49 3.53 11.51
N ILE A 51 0.59 4.68 10.85
CA ILE A 51 1.14 4.85 9.51
C ILE A 51 2.58 5.34 9.66
N ASN A 52 3.54 4.50 9.34
CA ASN A 52 4.96 4.82 9.39
C ASN A 52 5.49 5.03 7.96
N ASN A 53 5.70 6.29 7.59
CA ASN A 53 6.29 6.67 6.30
C ASN A 53 7.83 6.56 6.27
N GLN A 54 8.44 6.10 7.36
CA GLN A 54 9.90 5.96 7.55
C GLN A 54 10.71 7.27 7.50
N LEU A 55 10.04 8.43 7.50
CA LEU A 55 10.67 9.75 7.41
C LEU A 55 10.37 10.60 8.66
N THR A 56 9.22 10.37 9.28
CA THR A 56 8.74 11.06 10.47
C THR A 56 8.26 10.06 11.52
N ALA A 57 7.91 10.55 12.72
CA ALA A 57 7.25 9.71 13.71
C ALA A 57 5.96 9.07 13.12
N PRO A 58 5.66 7.79 13.44
CA PRO A 58 4.44 7.13 12.97
C PRO A 58 3.18 7.89 13.38
N THR A 59 2.24 8.04 12.44
CA THR A 59 0.96 8.70 12.68
C THR A 59 -0.08 7.69 13.11
N ALA A 60 -0.55 7.78 14.36
CA ALA A 60 -1.62 6.93 14.86
C ALA A 60 -2.94 7.23 14.13
N CYS A 61 -3.69 6.18 13.83
CA CYS A 61 -5.00 6.26 13.20
C CYS A 61 -5.99 5.37 13.95
N THR A 62 -7.16 5.92 14.26
CA THR A 62 -8.25 5.19 14.91
C THR A 62 -9.56 5.63 14.30
N TYR A 63 -10.39 4.66 13.91
CA TYR A 63 -11.74 4.96 13.43
C TYR A 63 -12.69 3.82 13.67
N VAL A 64 -13.99 4.14 13.62
CA VAL A 64 -15.07 3.19 13.84
C VAL A 64 -15.80 2.94 12.52
N VAL A 65 -16.02 1.68 12.22
CA VAL A 65 -16.92 1.21 11.15
C VAL A 65 -18.21 0.74 11.80
N LYS A 66 -19.35 1.11 11.21
CA LYS A 66 -20.68 0.67 11.64
C LYS A 66 -21.26 -0.29 10.61
N ALA A 67 -22.10 -1.20 11.07
CA ALA A 67 -22.91 -2.04 10.19
C ALA A 67 -23.74 -1.15 9.25
N ALA A 68 -23.69 -1.43 7.96
CA ALA A 68 -24.37 -0.65 6.93
C ALA A 68 -24.76 -1.53 5.74
N GLY A 69 -25.85 -1.15 5.04
CA GLY A 69 -26.27 -1.85 3.82
C GLY A 69 -26.61 -3.34 4.04
N GLY A 70 -27.13 -3.70 5.22
CA GLY A 70 -27.44 -5.09 5.59
C GLY A 70 -26.22 -5.96 5.89
N LYS A 71 -25.02 -5.37 5.97
CA LYS A 71 -23.78 -6.08 6.29
C LYS A 71 -23.35 -5.77 7.73
N PRO A 72 -22.69 -6.72 8.42
CA PRO A 72 -22.06 -6.44 9.71
C PRO A 72 -20.93 -5.40 9.57
N ALA A 73 -20.54 -4.77 10.68
CA ALA A 73 -19.51 -3.74 10.70
C ALA A 73 -18.15 -4.25 10.22
N SER A 74 -17.79 -5.49 10.53
CA SER A 74 -16.56 -6.15 10.08
C SER A 74 -16.45 -6.26 8.55
N ARG A 75 -17.57 -6.16 7.83
CA ARG A 75 -17.70 -6.30 6.37
C ARG A 75 -18.29 -5.07 5.68
N SER A 76 -18.24 -3.93 6.37
CA SER A 76 -18.79 -2.66 5.90
C SER A 76 -17.69 -1.68 5.51
N LYS A 77 -18.03 -0.71 4.66
CA LYS A 77 -17.12 0.38 4.27
C LYS A 77 -16.81 1.27 5.48
N GLY A 78 -15.55 1.66 5.62
CA GLY A 78 -15.07 2.58 6.65
C GLY A 78 -14.59 3.92 6.11
N GLY A 79 -14.62 4.93 6.99
CA GLY A 79 -14.16 6.28 6.69
C GLY A 79 -15.08 7.05 5.71
N PRO A 80 -14.60 8.18 5.15
CA PRO A 80 -13.25 8.72 5.33
C PRO A 80 -12.98 9.22 6.75
N VAL A 81 -11.76 9.01 7.24
CA VAL A 81 -11.24 9.59 8.48
C VAL A 81 -9.94 10.32 8.21
N GLN A 82 -9.68 11.39 8.95
CA GLN A 82 -8.40 12.11 8.92
C GLN A 82 -7.52 11.64 10.08
N CYS A 83 -6.29 11.22 9.77
CA CYS A 83 -5.27 10.76 10.72
C CYS A 83 -3.97 11.51 10.42
N GLY A 84 -3.73 12.63 11.12
CA GLY A 84 -2.64 13.54 10.79
C GLY A 84 -2.78 14.08 9.35
N ASP A 85 -1.74 13.94 8.53
CA ASP A 85 -1.74 14.31 7.11
C ASP A 85 -2.40 13.26 6.20
N PHE A 86 -2.79 12.10 6.75
CA PHE A 86 -3.37 11.00 5.98
C PHE A 86 -4.90 11.01 6.03
N ARG A 87 -5.54 10.81 4.87
CA ARG A 87 -6.95 10.48 4.76
C ARG A 87 -7.10 8.99 4.51
N VAL A 88 -7.89 8.32 5.34
CA VAL A 88 -8.06 6.86 5.30
C VAL A 88 -9.51 6.49 5.01
N THR A 89 -9.71 5.58 4.07
CA THR A 89 -10.96 4.82 3.89
C THR A 89 -10.66 3.34 3.90
N SER A 90 -11.67 2.49 4.11
CA SER A 90 -11.53 1.04 3.93
C SER A 90 -12.76 0.44 3.28
N ASP A 91 -12.57 -0.68 2.59
CA ASP A 91 -13.67 -1.49 2.09
C ASP A 91 -13.35 -2.98 2.26
N TRP A 92 -14.40 -3.79 2.31
CA TRP A 92 -14.30 -5.24 2.48
C TRP A 92 -14.76 -5.97 1.24
N SER A 93 -14.02 -7.00 0.84
CA SER A 93 -14.41 -7.92 -0.21
C SER A 93 -14.41 -9.36 0.29
N GLY A 94 -15.50 -10.06 -0.03
CA GLY A 94 -15.65 -11.51 0.14
C GLY A 94 -15.76 -12.22 -1.20
N GLN A 95 -15.23 -11.65 -2.27
CA GLN A 95 -15.31 -12.24 -3.62
C GLN A 95 -14.53 -13.55 -3.75
N PHE A 96 -13.58 -13.79 -2.84
CA PHE A 96 -12.78 -15.00 -2.76
C PHE A 96 -13.16 -15.80 -1.51
N VAL A 97 -12.67 -17.04 -1.42
CA VAL A 97 -12.96 -17.95 -0.30
C VAL A 97 -12.64 -17.33 1.07
N VAL A 98 -11.62 -16.46 1.12
CA VAL A 98 -11.24 -15.70 2.32
C VAL A 98 -11.61 -14.23 2.11
N GLY A 99 -12.33 -13.66 3.08
CA GLY A 99 -12.66 -12.23 3.11
C GLY A 99 -11.45 -11.38 3.45
N PHE A 100 -11.38 -10.16 2.93
CA PHE A 100 -10.30 -9.23 3.21
C PHE A 100 -10.77 -7.78 3.24
N THR A 101 -10.08 -6.97 4.04
CA THR A 101 -10.25 -5.52 4.10
C THR A 101 -9.07 -4.85 3.43
N THR A 102 -9.35 -3.93 2.51
CA THR A 102 -8.35 -3.05 1.91
C THR A 102 -8.58 -1.62 2.40
N PHE A 103 -7.49 -0.98 2.81
CA PHE A 103 -7.45 0.43 3.15
C PHE A 103 -6.98 1.23 1.94
N ALA A 104 -7.47 2.45 1.79
CA ALA A 104 -6.83 3.47 0.97
C ALA A 104 -6.28 4.52 1.94
N VAL A 105 -4.95 4.57 2.06
CA VAL A 105 -4.24 5.53 2.92
C VAL A 105 -3.61 6.56 2.01
N PHE A 106 -4.15 7.78 2.03
CA PHE A 106 -3.75 8.86 1.14
C PHE A 106 -3.07 9.99 1.91
N ASP A 107 -1.81 10.27 1.61
CA ASP A 107 -1.08 11.43 2.13
C ASP A 107 -1.52 12.69 1.37
N THR A 108 -2.24 13.56 2.08
CA THR A 108 -2.80 14.78 1.51
C THR A 108 -1.76 15.87 1.22
N LYS A 109 -0.55 15.75 1.77
CA LYS A 109 0.56 16.71 1.56
C LYS A 109 1.45 16.31 0.41
N LYS A 110 1.82 15.02 0.34
CA LYS A 110 2.70 14.50 -0.72
C LYS A 110 1.96 14.02 -1.96
N ASN A 111 0.63 13.90 -1.89
CA ASN A 111 -0.19 13.33 -2.96
C ASN A 111 0.27 11.91 -3.33
N LEU A 112 0.45 11.08 -2.30
CA LEU A 112 0.84 9.69 -2.39
C LEU A 112 -0.23 8.79 -1.77
N ILE A 113 -0.36 7.57 -2.27
CA ILE A 113 -1.33 6.58 -1.78
C ILE A 113 -0.68 5.22 -1.59
N ALA A 114 -1.09 4.53 -0.54
CA ALA A 114 -0.83 3.11 -0.33
C ALA A 114 -2.15 2.36 -0.17
N TYR A 115 -2.16 1.08 -0.56
CA TYR A 115 -3.31 0.19 -0.43
C TYR A 115 -3.05 -1.00 0.51
N PRO A 116 -2.92 -0.79 1.83
CA PRO A 116 -2.80 -1.88 2.79
C PRO A 116 -3.98 -2.85 2.68
N ALA A 117 -3.72 -4.15 2.68
CA ALA A 117 -4.75 -5.17 2.64
C ALA A 117 -4.44 -6.31 3.61
N TYR A 118 -5.49 -6.78 4.30
CA TYR A 118 -5.40 -7.80 5.33
C TYR A 118 -6.61 -8.73 5.20
N ASN A 119 -6.37 -10.04 5.25
CA ASN A 119 -7.45 -11.00 5.25
C ASN A 119 -8.06 -11.15 6.65
N ASP A 120 -9.30 -11.64 6.72
CA ASP A 120 -10.04 -11.76 7.98
C ASP A 120 -9.38 -12.75 8.95
N ASP A 121 -8.68 -13.78 8.46
CA ASP A 121 -7.98 -14.78 9.29
C ASP A 121 -6.79 -14.14 10.03
N GLU A 122 -6.01 -13.30 9.35
CA GLU A 122 -4.92 -12.52 9.94
C GLU A 122 -5.45 -11.60 11.04
N ILE A 123 -6.58 -10.94 10.80
CA ILE A 123 -7.20 -10.01 11.75
C ILE A 123 -7.75 -10.77 12.96
N ALA A 124 -8.41 -11.91 12.74
CA ALA A 124 -9.01 -12.72 13.80
C ALA A 124 -7.96 -13.31 14.77
N ALA A 125 -6.74 -13.57 14.28
CA ALA A 125 -5.64 -14.03 15.12
C ALA A 125 -5.16 -12.97 16.15
N GLY A 126 -5.57 -11.71 16.00
CA GLY A 126 -5.29 -10.63 16.96
C GLY A 126 -3.85 -10.12 16.99
N ASN A 127 -2.95 -10.74 16.23
CA ASN A 127 -1.53 -10.40 16.12
C ASN A 127 -1.17 -10.14 14.65
N VAL A 128 -1.77 -9.12 14.05
CA VAL A 128 -1.47 -8.76 12.67
C VAL A 128 -0.04 -8.20 12.61
N PRO A 129 0.87 -8.80 11.82
CA PRO A 129 2.23 -8.32 11.73
C PRO A 129 2.30 -6.95 11.06
N ASP A 130 3.32 -6.17 11.44
CA ASP A 130 3.68 -4.95 10.73
C ASP A 130 4.06 -5.30 9.29
N LYS A 131 3.43 -4.64 8.31
CA LYS A 131 3.62 -4.94 6.89
C LYS A 131 3.98 -3.66 6.11
N PRO A 132 4.99 -3.71 5.23
CA PRO A 132 5.26 -2.64 4.28
C PRO A 132 4.27 -2.72 3.11
N PHE A 133 3.89 -1.56 2.58
CA PHE A 133 3.05 -1.44 1.40
C PHE A 133 3.62 -0.42 0.43
N HIS A 134 3.53 -0.77 -0.85
CA HIS A 134 3.91 0.11 -1.93
C HIS A 134 3.13 1.42 -1.88
N VAL A 135 3.85 2.51 -2.06
CA VAL A 135 3.37 3.87 -2.16
C VAL A 135 3.56 4.37 -3.58
N GLU A 136 2.53 5.00 -4.14
CA GLU A 136 2.56 5.56 -5.48
C GLU A 136 1.82 6.90 -5.56
N ALA A 137 2.09 7.70 -6.58
CA ALA A 137 1.23 8.82 -6.91
C ALA A 137 -0.09 8.31 -7.52
N PRO A 138 -1.27 8.81 -7.10
CA PRO A 138 -2.53 8.44 -7.72
C PRO A 138 -2.51 8.72 -9.23
N LYS A 139 -2.93 7.74 -10.03
CA LYS A 139 -3.12 7.88 -11.46
C LYS A 139 -4.56 8.29 -11.74
N TYR A 140 -4.75 9.37 -12.50
CA TYR A 140 -6.05 9.82 -12.99
C TYR A 140 -6.35 9.22 -14.36
#